data_AF-D5WNG0-F1
#
_entry.id   AF-D5WNG0-F1
#
_cell.length_a   1.000
_cell.length_b   1.000
_cell.length_c   1.000
_cell.angle_alpha   90.00
_cell.angle_beta   90.00
_cell.angle_gamma   90.00
#
_symmetry.space_group_name_H-M   'P 1'
#
loop_
_entity.id
_entity.type
_entity.pdbx_description
1 polymer ?
#
loop_
_entity_poly.entity_id
_entity_poly.type
_entity_poly.pdbx_seq_one_letter_code
_entity_poly.pdbx_strand_id
1 'polypeptide(L)'
;MGDRLKRYIEGEDRKQVTLLPECLDDFITEDNPVRIIEAFVEELDLASLGFEGAMPSATGRPSYHPAVLLKIYIYGYVMEPRGSSGRQWADLHGFDHG
;
A
#
# COMPACT_ATOMS: atom_id res chain seq x y z
N MET A 1 -20.08 -30.62 12.31
CA MET A 1 -19.52 -30.79 10.95
C MET A 1 -18.47 -29.70 10.79
N GLY A 2 -17.19 -30.04 10.89
CA GLY A 2 -16.10 -29.07 11.05
C GLY A 2 -15.79 -28.33 9.75
N ASP A 3 -15.76 -27.01 9.82
CA ASP A 3 -15.35 -26.14 8.73
C ASP A 3 -13.83 -26.27 8.52
N ARG A 4 -13.41 -26.55 7.28
CA ARG A 4 -12.01 -26.79 6.94
C ARG A 4 -11.32 -25.45 6.78
N LEU A 5 -10.55 -25.03 7.78
CA LEU A 5 -9.63 -23.89 7.68
C LEU A 5 -8.72 -24.05 6.44
N LYS A 6 -8.95 -23.23 5.40
CA LYS A 6 -8.02 -23.11 4.25
C LYS A 6 -6.65 -22.71 4.79
N ARG A 7 -5.61 -23.46 4.38
CA ARG A 7 -4.22 -23.29 4.88
C ARG A 7 -3.42 -22.23 4.11
N TYR A 8 -3.92 -21.80 2.96
CA TYR A 8 -3.28 -20.83 2.07
C TYR A 8 -4.34 -19.97 1.40
N ILE A 9 -3.97 -18.75 1.05
CA ILE A 9 -4.77 -17.89 0.18
C ILE A 9 -4.66 -18.45 -1.24
N GLU A 10 -5.81 -18.76 -1.85
CA GLU A 10 -5.87 -19.17 -3.25
C GLU A 10 -5.73 -17.92 -4.13
N GLY A 11 -4.93 -18.02 -5.19
CA GLY A 11 -4.76 -16.90 -6.13
C GLY A 11 -5.87 -16.88 -7.17
N GLU A 12 -6.19 -15.68 -7.64
CA GLU A 12 -7.22 -15.44 -8.67
C GLU A 12 -6.88 -16.12 -10.01
N ASP A 13 -7.91 -16.42 -10.82
CA ASP A 13 -7.72 -16.98 -12.16
C ASP A 13 -6.98 -15.98 -13.07
N ARG A 14 -6.01 -16.49 -13.85
CA ARG A 14 -5.20 -15.64 -14.74
C ARG A 14 -5.98 -14.97 -15.87
N LYS A 15 -7.24 -15.38 -16.11
CA LYS A 15 -8.16 -14.81 -17.11
C LYS A 15 -9.24 -13.93 -16.47
N GLN A 16 -9.14 -13.64 -15.17
CA GLN A 16 -10.04 -12.74 -14.50
C GLN A 16 -10.03 -11.37 -15.18
N VAL A 17 -11.22 -10.93 -15.60
CA VAL A 17 -11.41 -9.62 -16.23
C VAL A 17 -11.76 -8.63 -15.14
N THR A 18 -10.83 -7.73 -14.83
CA THR A 18 -11.07 -6.60 -13.92
C THR A 18 -11.43 -5.36 -14.71
N LEU A 19 -12.55 -4.72 -14.37
CA LEU A 19 -12.86 -3.36 -14.81
C LEU A 19 -12.12 -2.39 -13.88
N LEU A 20 -11.16 -1.65 -14.43
CA LEU A 20 -10.47 -0.60 -13.68
C LEU A 20 -11.35 0.68 -13.68
N PRO A 21 -11.45 1.40 -12.54
CA PRO A 21 -12.05 2.71 -12.45
C PRO A 21 -11.25 3.73 -13.26
N GLU A 22 -11.86 4.90 -13.44
CA GLU A 22 -11.31 5.99 -14.24
C GLU A 22 -10.10 6.65 -13.55
N CYS A 23 -10.06 6.66 -12.21
CA CYS A 23 -8.93 7.13 -11.42
C CYS A 23 -8.45 6.07 -10.42
N LEU A 24 -7.13 6.04 -10.16
CA LEU A 24 -6.58 5.20 -9.10
C LEU A 24 -7.11 5.60 -7.72
N ASP A 25 -7.38 6.90 -7.50
CA ASP A 25 -7.93 7.41 -6.23
C ASP A 25 -9.34 6.87 -5.95
N ASP A 26 -10.07 6.44 -6.98
CA ASP A 26 -11.40 5.85 -6.83
C ASP A 26 -11.34 4.45 -6.18
N PHE A 27 -10.18 3.80 -6.21
CA PHE A 27 -9.94 2.58 -5.42
C PHE A 27 -9.66 2.84 -3.94
N ILE A 28 -9.45 4.11 -3.56
CA ILE A 28 -9.05 4.49 -2.21
C ILE A 28 -10.26 5.10 -1.50
N THR A 29 -10.81 4.38 -0.52
CA THR A 29 -11.92 4.89 0.29
C THR A 29 -11.51 6.16 1.06
N GLU A 30 -12.48 7.00 1.42
CA GLU A 30 -12.23 8.25 2.18
C GLU A 30 -11.56 7.97 3.54
N ASP A 31 -11.95 6.86 4.19
CA ASP A 31 -11.39 6.45 5.48
C ASP A 31 -10.08 5.65 5.37
N ASN A 32 -9.53 5.49 4.16
CA ASN A 32 -8.31 4.72 3.99
C ASN A 32 -7.11 5.46 4.63
N PRO A 33 -6.32 4.80 5.50
CA PRO A 33 -5.19 5.43 6.18
C PRO A 33 -4.14 5.98 5.22
N VAL A 34 -4.09 5.49 3.97
CA VAL A 34 -3.19 6.03 2.94
C VAL A 34 -3.41 7.52 2.70
N ARG A 35 -4.64 8.04 2.85
CA ARG A 35 -4.93 9.47 2.67
C ARG A 35 -4.24 10.33 3.72
N ILE A 36 -4.19 9.86 4.97
CA ILE A 36 -3.47 10.55 6.07
C ILE A 36 -1.97 10.48 5.84
N ILE A 37 -1.46 9.33 5.41
CA ILE A 37 -0.03 9.15 5.11
C ILE A 37 0.38 10.05 3.95
N GLU A 38 -0.45 10.17 2.93
CA GLU A 38 -0.24 11.04 1.78
C GLU A 38 -0.13 12.51 2.20
N ALA A 39 -1.16 13.03 2.89
CA ALA A 39 -1.17 14.41 3.37
C ALA A 39 0.00 14.69 4.33
N PHE A 40 0.34 13.75 5.22
CA PHE A 40 1.46 13.89 6.14
C PHE A 40 2.79 14.04 5.41
N VAL A 41 3.07 13.17 4.43
CA VAL A 41 4.36 13.20 3.70
C VAL A 41 4.45 14.42 2.78
N GLU A 42 3.34 14.92 2.24
CA GLU A 42 3.33 16.12 1.41
C GLU A 42 3.70 17.41 2.15
N GLU A 43 3.40 17.47 3.45
CA GLU A 43 3.75 18.61 4.30
C GLU A 43 5.21 18.55 4.81
N LEU A 44 5.95 17.46 4.57
CA LEU A 44 7.34 17.33 5.01
C LEU A 44 8.30 18.01 4.05
N ASP A 45 9.17 18.86 4.60
CA ASP A 45 10.38 19.28 3.90
C ASP A 45 11.43 18.15 3.96
N LEU A 46 11.37 17.27 2.97
CA LEU A 46 12.29 16.13 2.87
C LEU A 46 13.76 16.57 2.75
N ALA A 47 14.04 17.75 2.21
CA ALA A 47 15.41 18.25 2.10
C ALA A 47 16.00 18.57 3.48
N SER A 48 15.27 19.28 4.34
CA SER A 48 15.74 19.56 5.71
C SER A 48 15.79 18.32 6.61
N LEU A 49 15.03 17.27 6.28
CA LEU A 49 15.10 15.97 6.94
C LEU A 49 16.27 15.09 6.46
N GLY A 50 17.13 15.59 5.56
CA GLY A 50 18.33 14.88 5.11
C GLY A 50 18.10 13.92 3.94
N PHE A 51 16.96 14.01 3.24
CA PHE A 51 16.75 13.30 1.97
C PHE A 51 17.43 14.04 0.80
N GLU A 52 18.69 14.44 0.96
CA GLU A 52 19.47 15.18 -0.06
C GLU A 52 19.65 14.38 -1.37
N GLY A 53 19.58 13.05 -1.28
CA GLY A 53 19.56 12.13 -2.44
C GLY A 53 18.26 12.12 -3.25
N ALA A 54 17.29 12.99 -2.92
CA ALA A 54 16.06 13.21 -3.70
C ALA A 54 16.33 13.76 -5.10
N MET A 55 17.48 14.43 -5.29
CA MET A 55 17.85 15.06 -6.54
C MET A 55 18.10 13.98 -7.61
N PRO A 56 17.32 13.95 -8.70
CA PRO A 56 17.52 12.96 -9.75
C PRO A 56 18.92 13.07 -10.33
N SER A 57 19.60 11.93 -10.49
CA SER A 57 20.87 11.90 -11.22
C SER A 57 20.68 12.40 -12.65
N ALA A 58 21.58 13.26 -13.13
CA ALA A 58 21.55 13.80 -14.49
C ALA A 58 21.79 12.72 -15.58
N THR A 59 22.33 11.57 -15.19
CA THR A 59 22.56 10.41 -16.06
C THR A 59 22.16 9.11 -15.36
N GLY A 60 21.65 8.14 -16.14
CA GLY A 60 21.17 6.85 -15.66
C GLY A 60 19.66 6.76 -15.49
N ARG A 61 19.15 5.65 -14.92
CA ARG A 61 17.72 5.50 -14.59
C ARG A 61 17.42 6.33 -13.35
N PRO A 62 16.43 7.23 -13.37
CA PRO A 62 16.07 8.02 -12.20
C PRO A 62 15.72 7.13 -11.01
N SER A 63 16.17 7.52 -9.82
CA SER A 63 15.74 6.92 -8.56
C SER A 63 14.25 7.18 -8.32
N TYR A 64 13.58 6.33 -7.55
CA TYR A 64 12.24 6.65 -7.04
C TYR A 64 12.30 7.93 -6.19
N HIS A 65 11.26 8.75 -6.26
CA HIS A 65 11.15 9.95 -5.43
C HIS A 65 11.08 9.53 -3.94
N PRO A 66 11.85 10.16 -3.04
CA PRO A 66 11.90 9.73 -1.63
C PRO A 66 10.56 9.83 -0.92
N ALA A 67 9.69 10.77 -1.30
CA ALA A 67 8.32 10.83 -0.79
C ALA A 67 7.54 9.52 -1.07
N VAL A 68 7.70 8.92 -2.25
CA VAL A 68 7.03 7.66 -2.60
C VAL A 68 7.55 6.52 -1.74
N LEU A 69 8.88 6.44 -1.57
CA LEU A 69 9.49 5.41 -0.71
C LEU A 69 9.08 5.57 0.75
N LEU A 70 8.99 6.82 1.25
CA LEU A 70 8.55 7.12 2.61
C LEU A 70 7.06 6.79 2.82
N LYS A 71 6.18 7.15 1.88
CA LYS A 71 4.75 6.77 1.90
C LYS A 71 4.60 5.24 2.02
N ILE A 72 5.34 4.47 1.22
CA ILE A 72 5.34 3.00 1.26
C ILE A 72 5.87 2.46 2.60
N TYR A 73 6.98 3.03 3.11
CA TYR A 73 7.57 2.61 4.38
C TYR A 73 6.62 2.82 5.57
N ILE A 74 6.02 4.01 5.65
CA ILE A 74 5.06 4.34 6.71
C ILE A 74 3.83 3.45 6.58
N TYR A 75 3.30 3.27 5.37
CA TYR A 75 2.16 2.37 5.14
C TYR A 75 2.48 0.96 5.62
N GLY A 76 3.61 0.38 5.23
CA GLY A 76 4.02 -0.96 5.67
C GLY A 76 4.15 -1.07 7.20
N TYR A 77 4.65 -0.02 7.86
CA TYR A 77 4.78 0.02 9.32
C TYR A 77 3.42 0.14 10.03
N VAL A 78 2.53 1.01 9.55
CA VAL A 78 1.20 1.24 10.14
C VAL A 78 0.28 0.05 9.91
N MET A 79 0.43 -0.60 8.77
CA MET A 79 -0.38 -1.73 8.32
C MET A 79 0.17 -3.09 8.83
N GLU A 80 1.24 -3.11 9.64
CA GLU A 80 1.79 -4.36 10.15
C GLU A 80 0.78 -5.05 11.09
N PRO A 81 0.29 -6.26 10.78
CA PRO A 81 -0.64 -6.97 11.65
C PRO A 81 0.11 -7.40 12.92
N ARG A 82 -0.11 -6.66 14.02
CA ARG A 82 0.43 -7.01 15.35
C ARG A 82 -0.17 -8.34 15.81
N GLY A 83 0.62 -9.41 15.78
CA GLY A 83 0.28 -10.71 16.37
C GLY A 83 -0.72 -11.56 15.56
N SER A 84 -1.16 -12.69 16.12
CA SER A 84 -1.98 -13.78 15.53
C SER A 84 -3.30 -13.39 14.82
N SER A 85 -3.56 -12.10 14.65
CA SER A 85 -4.68 -11.44 14.00
C SER A 85 -4.41 -11.09 12.52
N GLY A 86 -3.38 -11.63 11.87
CA GLY A 86 -3.15 -11.41 10.43
C GLY A 86 -4.28 -11.90 9.52
N ARG A 87 -5.07 -12.89 9.97
CA ARG A 87 -6.23 -13.41 9.22
C ARG A 87 -7.41 -12.43 9.22
N GLN A 88 -7.74 -11.86 10.38
CA GLN A 88 -8.83 -10.89 10.52
C GLN A 88 -8.55 -9.59 9.77
N TRP A 89 -7.29 -9.27 9.54
CA TRP A 89 -6.86 -8.07 8.83
C TRP A 89 -7.03 -8.18 7.31
N ALA A 90 -6.83 -9.38 6.73
CA ALA A 90 -7.16 -9.66 5.33
C ALA A 90 -8.68 -9.58 5.08
N ASP A 91 -9.47 -10.11 6.03
CA ASP A 91 -10.94 -10.14 5.94
C ASP A 91 -11.57 -8.73 6.05
N LEU A 92 -10.99 -7.81 6.83
CA LEU A 92 -11.52 -6.45 7.05
C LEU A 92 -11.21 -5.47 5.91
N HIS A 93 -10.13 -5.70 5.15
CA HIS A 93 -9.68 -4.78 4.09
C HIS A 93 -10.13 -5.17 2.69
N GLY A 94 -11.05 -6.14 2.56
CA GLY A 94 -11.70 -6.43 1.29
C GLY A 94 -10.73 -6.79 0.17
N PHE A 95 -9.62 -7.46 0.51
CA PHE A 95 -8.94 -8.30 -0.48
C PHE A 95 -9.90 -9.46 -0.76
N ASP A 96 -10.85 -9.19 -1.66
CA ASP A 96 -11.91 -10.11 -2.04
C ASP A 96 -11.29 -11.44 -2.48
N HIS A 97 -11.78 -12.52 -1.88
CA HIS A 97 -11.54 -13.87 -2.36
C HIS A 97 -12.64 -14.15 -3.38
N GLY A 98 -12.47 -13.58 -4.58
CA GLY A 98 -13.37 -13.74 -5.72
C GLY A 98 -13.18 -15.05 -6.48
#